data_AF-A0AAU9J2N5-F1
#
_entry.id   AF-A0AAU9J2N5-F1
#
_cell.length_a   1.000
_cell.length_b   1.000
_cell.length_c   1.000
_cell.angle_alpha   90.00
_cell.angle_beta   90.00
_cell.angle_gamma   90.00
#
_symmetry.space_group_name_H-M   'P 1'
#
loop_
_entity.id
_entity.type
_entity.pdbx_description
1 polymer ?
#
loop_
_entity_poly.entity_id
_entity_poly.type
_entity_poly.pdbx_seq_one_letter_code
_entity_poly.pdbx_strand_id
1 'polypeptide(L)'
;MEGKKKSKYKDLIDQVDPLLLEQWSQEQFRLKAELREENCFDWNLDTLELIGGVDISADKHDQNKAVACLIVCRYPSFEIVHEQAEEVTLTQPYVPGYLAFREVEHLERLINDSPVKPQLILVDGNGILHNKGFGLASHLGVIVRIPTVGVGKHVFAVDGITAYNVKQLSRTLQAGGEHVNLVGKSGKIWGAALRSTDDCINPVIVSVGNMITLPTALEIVKQCCLYRVPEPIRLADKLSRKMVKNV
;
A
#
# COMPACT_ATOMS: atom_id res chain seq x y z
N MET A 1 19.50 9.67 -16.72
CA MET A 1 18.88 10.31 -15.53
C MET A 1 18.84 9.41 -14.28
N GLU A 2 19.30 8.15 -14.34
CA GLU A 2 19.36 7.25 -13.16
C GLU A 2 20.52 7.55 -12.18
N GLY A 3 21.63 8.13 -12.65
CA GLY A 3 22.80 8.41 -11.81
C GLY A 3 22.59 9.44 -10.69
N LYS A 4 21.76 10.48 -10.94
CA LYS A 4 21.48 11.53 -9.93
C LYS A 4 20.56 11.04 -8.80
N LYS A 5 19.66 10.08 -9.06
CA LYS A 5 18.78 9.49 -8.03
C LYS A 5 19.54 8.53 -7.12
N LYS A 6 20.42 7.67 -7.67
CA LYS A 6 21.24 6.74 -6.88
C LYS A 6 22.17 7.46 -5.89
N SER A 7 22.75 8.61 -6.28
CA SER A 7 23.57 9.45 -5.40
C SER A 7 22.78 9.91 -4.18
N LYS A 8 21.62 10.55 -4.39
CA LYS A 8 20.78 11.09 -3.32
C LYS A 8 20.28 10.03 -2.32
N TYR A 9 20.02 8.80 -2.79
CA TYR A 9 19.59 7.71 -1.90
C TYR A 9 20.71 7.16 -1.02
N LYS A 10 21.94 7.12 -1.54
CA LYS A 10 23.11 6.72 -0.75
C LYS A 10 23.40 7.75 0.34
N ASP A 11 23.34 9.04 -0.03
CA ASP A 11 23.54 10.15 0.90
C ASP A 11 22.50 10.17 2.06
N LEU A 12 21.28 9.69 1.82
CA LEU A 12 20.22 9.57 2.84
C LEU A 12 20.43 8.37 3.79
N ILE A 13 20.97 7.26 3.28
CA ILE A 13 21.27 6.06 4.09
C ILE A 13 22.50 6.30 4.96
N ASP A 14 23.53 6.95 4.40
CA ASP A 14 24.80 7.20 5.08
C ASP A 14 24.67 8.20 6.26
N GLN A 15 23.54 8.90 6.39
CA GLN A 15 23.23 9.82 7.49
C GLN A 15 22.41 9.18 8.63
N VAL A 16 22.00 7.92 8.48
CA VAL A 16 21.20 7.21 9.48
C VAL A 16 22.11 6.31 10.31
N ASP A 17 21.82 6.23 11.61
CA ASP A 17 22.54 5.34 12.52
C ASP A 17 22.55 3.89 11.96
N PRO A 18 23.73 3.31 11.69
CA PRO A 18 23.84 1.94 11.20
C PRO A 18 23.16 0.92 12.12
N LEU A 19 23.14 1.15 13.43
CA LEU A 19 22.49 0.27 14.40
C LEU A 19 20.97 0.27 14.20
N LEU A 20 20.37 1.44 13.94
CA LEU A 20 18.95 1.56 13.64
C LEU A 20 18.58 0.81 12.36
N LEU A 21 19.40 0.93 11.30
CA LEU A 21 19.19 0.20 10.06
C LEU A 21 19.27 -1.31 10.24
N GLU A 22 20.20 -1.78 11.07
CA GLU A 22 20.31 -3.19 11.42
C GLU A 22 19.07 -3.68 12.17
N GLN A 23 18.61 -2.94 13.19
CA GLN A 23 17.39 -3.24 13.94
C GLN A 23 16.17 -3.33 13.01
N TRP A 24 15.98 -2.36 12.12
CA TRP A 24 14.89 -2.39 11.15
C TRP A 24 14.97 -3.54 10.17
N SER A 25 16.18 -3.90 9.72
CA SER A 25 16.37 -5.05 8.84
C SER A 25 16.04 -6.37 9.54
N GLN A 26 16.44 -6.53 10.81
CA GLN A 26 16.13 -7.70 11.62
C GLN A 26 14.62 -7.79 11.88
N GLU A 27 13.98 -6.69 12.24
CA GLU A 27 12.55 -6.66 12.52
C GLU A 27 11.70 -6.90 11.26
N GLN A 28 12.09 -6.34 10.11
CA GLN A 28 11.44 -6.69 8.84
C GLN A 28 11.57 -8.17 8.51
N PHE A 29 12.75 -8.77 8.73
CA PHE A 29 12.94 -10.18 8.48
C PHE A 29 12.05 -11.04 9.39
N ARG A 30 11.98 -10.68 10.69
CA ARG A 30 11.14 -11.35 11.68
C ARG A 30 9.65 -11.27 11.30
N LEU A 31 9.12 -10.07 11.07
CA LEU A 31 7.72 -9.86 10.71
C LEU A 31 7.35 -10.47 9.36
N LYS A 32 8.27 -10.44 8.38
CA LYS A 32 8.06 -11.07 7.09
C LYS A 32 7.87 -12.59 7.20
N ALA A 33 8.44 -13.24 8.22
CA ALA A 33 8.21 -14.67 8.44
C ALA A 33 6.74 -14.98 8.83
N GLU A 34 5.97 -13.98 9.25
CA GLU A 34 4.56 -14.10 9.61
C GLU A 34 3.60 -13.75 8.46
N LEU A 35 4.14 -13.23 7.34
CA LEU A 35 3.38 -12.89 6.14
C LEU A 35 2.73 -14.13 5.54
N ARG A 36 1.45 -14.02 5.18
CA ARG A 36 0.70 -15.07 4.49
C ARG A 36 0.22 -14.59 3.12
N GLU A 37 0.59 -15.32 2.06
CA GLU A 37 0.15 -15.09 0.68
C GLU A 37 -1.04 -16.01 0.30
N GLU A 38 -1.90 -16.31 1.27
CA GLU A 38 -3.08 -17.18 1.14
C GLU A 38 -4.30 -16.51 1.81
N ASN A 39 -5.52 -16.87 1.42
CA ASN A 39 -6.73 -16.32 2.03
C ASN A 39 -6.89 -16.89 3.46
N CYS A 40 -6.69 -16.06 4.48
CA CYS A 40 -6.83 -16.45 5.90
C CYS A 40 -8.00 -15.74 6.56
N PHE A 41 -9.22 -15.97 6.07
CA PHE A 41 -10.44 -15.37 6.58
C PHE A 41 -11.64 -16.30 6.29
N ASP A 42 -12.73 -16.10 7.02
CA ASP A 42 -13.94 -16.94 6.99
C ASP A 42 -15.07 -16.38 6.09
N TRP A 43 -14.87 -15.19 5.53
CA TRP A 43 -15.77 -14.56 4.57
C TRP A 43 -15.34 -14.82 3.11
N ASN A 44 -16.21 -14.51 2.16
CA ASN A 44 -15.90 -14.47 0.73
C ASN A 44 -16.44 -13.16 0.12
N LEU A 45 -16.35 -12.99 -1.20
CA LEU A 45 -16.80 -11.77 -1.88
C LEU A 45 -18.29 -11.46 -1.66
N ASP A 46 -19.15 -12.48 -1.53
CA ASP A 46 -20.58 -12.30 -1.33
C ASP A 46 -20.92 -11.89 0.12
N THR A 47 -20.01 -12.16 1.07
CA THR A 47 -20.15 -11.82 2.49
C THR A 47 -19.16 -10.75 2.95
N LEU A 48 -18.53 -10.05 2.00
CA LEU A 48 -17.69 -8.89 2.28
C LEU A 48 -18.61 -7.67 2.45
N GLU A 49 -18.68 -7.13 3.67
CA GLU A 49 -19.55 -6.03 4.04
C GLU A 49 -18.79 -4.73 4.28
N LEU A 50 -17.57 -4.81 4.82
CA LEU A 50 -16.80 -3.63 5.24
C LEU A 50 -15.37 -3.67 4.69
N ILE A 51 -15.00 -2.60 4.00
CA ILE A 51 -13.65 -2.42 3.45
C ILE A 51 -13.03 -1.11 3.96
N GLY A 52 -11.77 -1.20 4.38
CA GLY A 52 -10.97 -0.10 4.87
C GLY A 52 -10.09 0.49 3.76
N GLY A 53 -9.81 1.78 3.86
CA GLY A 53 -8.79 2.48 3.09
C GLY A 53 -7.92 3.30 4.04
N VAL A 54 -6.60 3.24 3.85
CA VAL A 54 -5.65 4.02 4.65
C VAL A 54 -4.70 4.84 3.77
N ASP A 55 -4.35 6.02 4.28
CA ASP A 55 -3.37 6.93 3.67
C ASP A 55 -2.62 7.71 4.76
N ILE A 56 -1.36 8.06 4.50
CA ILE A 56 -0.63 9.10 5.24
C ILE A 56 -0.18 10.17 4.27
N SER A 57 -0.65 11.39 4.47
CA SER A 57 -0.22 12.54 3.68
C SER A 57 0.70 13.45 4.51
N ALA A 58 1.95 13.60 4.07
CA ALA A 58 2.90 14.52 4.68
C ALA A 58 2.66 15.97 4.22
N ASP A 59 3.00 16.93 5.09
CA ASP A 59 3.02 18.34 4.77
C ASP A 59 4.08 18.65 3.70
N LYS A 60 3.79 19.68 2.88
CA LYS A 60 4.66 20.05 1.75
C LYS A 60 5.92 20.77 2.19
N HIS A 61 5.88 21.45 3.34
CA HIS A 61 6.96 22.24 3.89
C HIS A 61 7.75 21.48 4.96
N ASP A 62 7.08 20.57 5.69
CA ASP A 62 7.70 19.71 6.70
C ASP A 62 7.27 18.24 6.53
N GLN A 63 8.17 17.41 5.99
CA GLN A 63 7.89 15.98 5.76
C GLN A 63 7.74 15.15 7.04
N ASN A 64 8.04 15.72 8.22
CA ASN A 64 7.81 15.07 9.49
C ASN A 64 6.43 15.37 10.05
N LYS A 65 5.74 16.41 9.58
CA LYS A 65 4.32 16.62 9.87
C LYS A 65 3.49 15.88 8.83
N ALA A 66 2.53 15.09 9.28
CA ALA A 66 1.64 14.36 8.39
C ALA A 66 0.26 14.22 8.99
N VAL A 67 -0.69 13.76 8.19
CA VAL A 67 -2.00 13.30 8.66
C VAL A 67 -2.15 11.84 8.26
N ALA A 68 -2.33 10.99 9.27
CA ALA A 68 -2.73 9.60 9.09
C ALA A 68 -4.26 9.53 8.99
N CYS A 69 -4.77 8.64 8.12
CA CYS A 69 -6.19 8.57 7.81
C CYS A 69 -6.66 7.12 7.65
N LEU A 70 -7.83 6.82 8.23
CA LEU A 70 -8.59 5.60 8.05
C LEU A 70 -10.01 5.95 7.59
N ILE A 71 -10.44 5.32 6.50
CA ILE A 71 -11.83 5.27 6.05
C ILE A 71 -12.30 3.83 6.14
N VAL A 72 -13.52 3.60 6.62
CA VAL A 72 -14.23 2.31 6.50
C VAL A 72 -15.54 2.55 5.77
N CYS A 73 -15.76 1.78 4.71
CA CYS A 73 -16.94 1.87 3.86
C CYS A 73 -17.70 0.55 3.82
N ARG A 74 -19.00 0.62 3.55
CA ARG A 74 -19.79 -0.54 3.12
C ARG A 74 -19.33 -1.01 1.75
N TYR A 75 -19.33 -2.32 1.53
CA TYR A 75 -19.07 -2.95 0.26
C TYR A 75 -20.37 -3.57 -0.29
N PRO A 76 -20.69 -3.44 -1.60
CA PRO A 76 -19.93 -2.73 -2.64
C PRO A 76 -20.37 -1.26 -2.84
N SER A 77 -21.19 -0.68 -1.96
CA SER A 77 -21.75 0.68 -2.16
C SER A 77 -20.77 1.82 -1.92
N PHE A 78 -19.68 1.57 -1.19
CA PHE A 78 -18.69 2.53 -0.71
C PHE A 78 -19.25 3.65 0.17
N GLU A 79 -20.44 3.46 0.77
CA GLU A 79 -20.98 4.34 1.80
C GLU A 79 -20.04 4.37 3.01
N ILE A 80 -19.54 5.56 3.38
CA ILE A 80 -18.65 5.73 4.53
C ILE A 80 -19.43 5.45 5.81
N VAL A 81 -18.95 4.50 6.61
CA VAL A 81 -19.51 4.18 7.94
C VAL A 81 -18.59 4.60 9.08
N HIS A 82 -17.31 4.84 8.79
CA HIS A 82 -16.34 5.42 9.74
C HIS A 82 -15.30 6.23 8.98
N GLU A 83 -14.96 7.41 9.51
CA GLU A 83 -13.83 8.21 9.06
C GLU A 83 -13.06 8.70 10.29
N GLN A 84 -11.73 8.59 10.23
CA GLN A 84 -10.86 9.08 11.30
C GLN A 84 -9.54 9.54 10.70
N ALA A 85 -9.07 10.69 11.15
CA ALA A 85 -7.77 11.21 10.75
C ALA A 85 -7.12 11.95 11.92
N GLU A 86 -5.80 11.81 12.01
CA GLU A 86 -4.99 12.32 13.13
C GLU A 86 -3.75 13.03 12.56
N GLU A 87 -3.47 14.23 13.05
CA GLU A 87 -2.18 14.87 12.82
C GLU A 87 -1.09 14.12 13.58
N VAL A 88 -0.05 13.70 12.87
CA VAL A 88 1.02 12.90 13.42
C VAL A 88 2.38 13.52 13.09
N THR A 89 3.34 13.25 13.96
CA THR A 89 4.74 13.60 13.73
C THR A 89 5.52 12.33 13.43
N LEU A 90 6.03 12.22 12.19
CA LEU A 90 6.87 11.13 11.72
C LEU A 90 8.29 11.33 12.27
N THR A 91 8.59 10.68 13.39
CA THR A 91 9.88 10.84 14.11
C THR A 91 11.03 10.05 13.48
N GLN A 92 10.72 8.96 12.78
CA GLN A 92 11.71 8.09 12.15
C GLN A 92 12.24 8.67 10.83
N PRO A 93 13.54 8.52 10.49
CA PRO A 93 14.11 9.06 9.25
C PRO A 93 13.53 8.38 7.99
N TYR A 94 13.47 9.13 6.89
CA TYR A 94 13.00 8.58 5.61
C TYR A 94 14.11 7.77 4.95
N VAL A 95 14.00 6.45 5.03
CA VAL A 95 14.94 5.52 4.39
C VAL A 95 14.19 4.68 3.35
N PRO A 96 14.60 4.71 2.07
CA PRO A 96 13.99 3.86 1.04
C PRO A 96 14.05 2.38 1.42
N GLY A 97 12.91 1.69 1.37
CA GLY A 97 12.78 0.31 1.84
C GLY A 97 12.34 0.17 3.30
N TYR A 98 12.22 1.26 4.04
CA TYR A 98 11.85 1.26 5.46
C TYR A 98 10.72 2.23 5.80
N LEU A 99 9.97 2.70 4.79
CA LEU A 99 8.84 3.63 4.97
C LEU A 99 7.83 3.14 6.01
N ALA A 100 7.57 1.83 6.06
CA ALA A 100 6.63 1.23 7.01
C ALA A 100 6.97 1.57 8.48
N PHE A 101 8.25 1.70 8.85
CA PHE A 101 8.64 2.07 10.22
C PHE A 101 8.29 3.53 10.58
N ARG A 102 8.01 4.38 9.59
CA ARG A 102 7.49 5.73 9.82
C ARG A 102 5.99 5.77 10.01
N GLU A 103 5.25 4.81 9.44
CA GLU A 103 3.82 4.97 9.18
C GLU A 103 2.94 3.96 9.90
N VAL A 104 3.41 2.72 10.10
CA VAL A 104 2.57 1.62 10.59
C VAL A 104 2.02 1.89 11.98
N GLU A 105 2.80 2.45 12.91
CA GLU A 105 2.32 2.74 14.27
C GLU A 105 1.09 3.67 14.26
N HIS A 106 1.12 4.69 13.40
CA HIS A 106 0.02 5.66 13.29
C HIS A 106 -1.23 5.01 12.67
N LEU A 107 -1.05 4.20 11.62
CA LEU A 107 -2.18 3.51 10.99
C LEU A 107 -2.77 2.43 11.89
N GLU A 108 -1.92 1.67 12.59
CA GLU A 108 -2.33 0.66 13.57
C GLU A 108 -3.20 1.29 14.66
N ARG A 109 -2.79 2.44 15.21
CA ARG A 109 -3.57 3.16 16.21
C ARG A 109 -4.98 3.50 15.71
N LEU A 110 -5.09 4.12 14.53
CA LEU A 110 -6.39 4.44 13.93
C LEU A 110 -7.27 3.20 13.71
N ILE A 111 -6.66 2.10 13.26
CA ILE A 111 -7.37 0.83 13.04
C ILE A 111 -7.83 0.23 14.36
N ASN A 112 -6.99 0.24 15.40
CA ASN A 112 -7.30 -0.32 16.72
C ASN A 112 -8.34 0.51 17.49
N ASP A 113 -8.30 1.83 17.37
CA ASP A 113 -9.24 2.73 18.03
C ASP A 113 -10.61 2.80 17.31
N SER A 114 -10.66 2.45 16.02
CA SER A 114 -11.91 2.48 15.27
C SER A 114 -12.96 1.54 15.88
N PRO A 115 -14.19 2.01 16.16
CA PRO A 115 -15.28 1.17 16.64
C PRO A 115 -15.84 0.25 15.55
N VAL A 116 -15.49 0.48 14.29
CA VAL A 116 -15.96 -0.29 13.13
C VAL A 116 -14.75 -0.93 12.45
N LYS A 117 -14.60 -2.25 12.59
CA LYS A 117 -13.46 -2.97 12.01
C LYS A 117 -13.74 -3.36 10.55
N PRO A 118 -12.88 -3.00 9.59
CA PRO A 118 -12.99 -3.51 8.23
C PRO A 118 -12.61 -5.00 8.17
N GLN A 119 -13.21 -5.74 7.24
CA GLN A 119 -12.82 -7.13 6.94
C GLN A 119 -11.53 -7.19 6.11
N LEU A 120 -11.24 -6.13 5.35
CA LEU A 120 -10.04 -6.00 4.52
C LEU A 120 -9.63 -4.53 4.40
N ILE A 121 -8.33 -4.25 4.32
CA ILE A 121 -7.80 -2.89 4.19
C ILE A 121 -7.02 -2.74 2.88
N LEU A 122 -7.38 -1.74 2.09
CA LEU A 122 -6.63 -1.27 0.94
C LEU A 122 -5.64 -0.18 1.38
N VAL A 123 -4.37 -0.36 1.06
CA VAL A 123 -3.27 0.51 1.50
C VAL A 123 -2.68 1.22 0.29
N ASP A 124 -2.54 2.55 0.34
CA ASP A 124 -1.79 3.32 -0.68
C ASP A 124 -0.27 3.07 -0.52
N GLY A 125 0.17 1.94 -1.03
CA GLY A 125 1.53 1.47 -0.83
C GLY A 125 1.73 0.09 -1.39
N ASN A 126 2.96 -0.43 -1.29
CA ASN A 126 3.25 -1.80 -1.74
C ASN A 126 3.05 -2.79 -0.60
N GLY A 127 2.65 -4.00 -0.95
CA GLY A 127 2.80 -5.19 -0.12
C GLY A 127 4.08 -5.93 -0.49
N ILE A 128 3.95 -7.17 -1.00
CA ILE A 128 5.11 -7.98 -1.38
C ILE A 128 5.93 -7.38 -2.53
N LEU A 129 5.36 -6.52 -3.39
CA LEU A 129 6.09 -5.84 -4.48
C LEU A 129 6.99 -4.74 -3.92
N HIS A 130 8.04 -5.16 -3.22
CA HIS A 130 8.93 -4.32 -2.45
C HIS A 130 10.35 -4.90 -2.53
N ASN A 131 11.38 -4.07 -2.43
CA ASN A 131 12.78 -4.52 -2.57
C ASN A 131 13.18 -5.59 -1.52
N LYS A 132 12.53 -5.58 -0.35
CA LYS A 132 12.68 -6.58 0.71
C LYS A 132 11.55 -7.62 0.72
N GLY A 133 10.57 -7.51 -0.18
CA GLY A 133 9.39 -8.35 -0.22
C GLY A 133 8.45 -8.17 0.98
N PHE A 134 8.47 -6.99 1.60
CA PHE A 134 7.72 -6.66 2.81
C PHE A 134 7.50 -5.14 2.88
N GLY A 135 6.56 -4.63 2.09
CA GLY A 135 6.21 -3.21 2.04
C GLY A 135 5.22 -2.80 3.13
N LEU A 136 4.75 -1.54 3.07
CA LEU A 136 3.80 -0.96 4.03
C LEU A 136 2.56 -1.83 4.23
N ALA A 137 1.93 -2.29 3.15
CA ALA A 137 0.69 -3.08 3.25
C ALA A 137 0.93 -4.42 3.94
N SER A 138 2.07 -5.07 3.67
CA SER A 138 2.47 -6.32 4.32
C SER A 138 2.79 -6.13 5.79
N HIS A 139 3.56 -5.09 6.11
CA HIS A 139 3.89 -4.75 7.48
C HIS A 139 2.64 -4.47 8.29
N LEU A 140 1.79 -3.55 7.80
CA LEU A 140 0.53 -3.22 8.47
C LEU A 140 -0.34 -4.46 8.68
N GLY A 141 -0.53 -5.28 7.65
CA GLY A 141 -1.39 -6.46 7.73
C GLY A 141 -0.90 -7.54 8.68
N VAL A 142 0.42 -7.69 8.86
CA VAL A 142 0.98 -8.60 9.87
C VAL A 142 0.69 -8.08 11.29
N ILE A 143 0.82 -6.76 11.49
CA ILE A 143 0.62 -6.12 12.79
C ILE A 143 -0.86 -6.14 13.20
N VAL A 144 -1.76 -5.64 12.34
CA VAL A 144 -3.18 -5.49 12.71
C VAL A 144 -3.99 -6.77 12.58
N ARG A 145 -3.42 -7.83 12.00
CA ARG A 145 -4.12 -9.12 11.76
C ARG A 145 -5.45 -8.97 11.03
N ILE A 146 -5.49 -8.06 10.06
CA ILE A 146 -6.58 -7.90 9.07
C ILE A 146 -5.98 -8.12 7.68
N PRO A 147 -6.69 -8.79 6.75
CA PRO A 147 -6.26 -8.91 5.36
C PRO A 147 -5.94 -7.54 4.74
N THR A 148 -4.79 -7.43 4.08
CA THR A 148 -4.35 -6.18 3.45
C THR A 148 -3.95 -6.38 2.00
N VAL A 149 -4.21 -5.35 1.18
CA VAL A 149 -3.77 -5.29 -0.21
C VAL A 149 -3.02 -3.98 -0.42
N GLY A 150 -1.82 -4.08 -0.98
CA GLY A 150 -1.05 -2.91 -1.40
C GLY A 150 -1.48 -2.47 -2.80
N VAL A 151 -1.91 -1.22 -2.94
CA VAL A 151 -2.29 -0.61 -4.22
C VAL A 151 -1.40 0.60 -4.49
N GLY A 152 -0.30 0.37 -5.19
CA GLY A 152 0.68 1.40 -5.53
C GLY A 152 0.34 2.18 -6.81
N LYS A 153 0.67 3.47 -6.84
CA LYS A 153 0.60 4.33 -8.04
C LYS A 153 1.88 4.29 -8.89
N HIS A 154 2.96 3.78 -8.31
CA HIS A 154 4.30 3.75 -8.89
C HIS A 154 4.95 2.37 -8.73
N VAL A 155 5.73 1.97 -9.73
CA VAL A 155 6.47 0.70 -9.73
C VAL A 155 7.83 0.90 -9.10
N PHE A 156 8.13 0.12 -8.07
CA PHE A 156 9.48 0.01 -7.53
C PHE A 156 10.25 -1.07 -8.28
N ALA A 157 11.55 -0.84 -8.50
CA ALA A 157 12.38 -1.83 -9.16
C ALA A 157 12.64 -3.02 -8.23
N VAL A 158 12.09 -4.18 -8.57
CA VAL A 158 12.17 -5.41 -7.78
C VAL A 158 12.36 -6.58 -8.72
N ASP A 159 13.38 -7.41 -8.48
CA ASP A 159 13.59 -8.66 -9.24
C ASP A 159 13.51 -8.50 -10.77
N GLY A 160 14.08 -7.41 -11.30
CA GLY A 160 14.04 -7.08 -12.74
C GLY A 160 12.73 -6.48 -13.26
N ILE A 161 11.68 -6.37 -12.45
CA ILE A 161 10.50 -5.54 -12.72
C ILE A 161 10.92 -4.07 -12.62
N THR A 162 10.53 -3.25 -13.59
CA THR A 162 10.88 -1.83 -13.65
C THR A 162 9.68 -1.01 -14.13
N ALA A 163 9.64 0.28 -13.81
CA ALA A 163 8.58 1.15 -14.32
C ALA A 163 8.50 1.14 -15.87
N TYR A 164 9.63 0.94 -16.55
CA TYR A 164 9.67 0.84 -18.01
C TYR A 164 8.97 -0.41 -18.52
N ASN A 165 9.31 -1.60 -18.03
CA ASN A 165 8.71 -2.84 -18.53
C ASN A 165 7.24 -2.96 -18.13
N VAL A 166 6.86 -2.52 -16.93
CA VAL A 166 5.45 -2.46 -16.52
C VAL A 166 4.65 -1.56 -17.45
N LYS A 167 5.19 -0.38 -17.81
CA LYS A 167 4.52 0.52 -18.76
C LYS A 167 4.36 -0.12 -20.14
N GLN A 168 5.33 -0.92 -20.60
CA GLN A 168 5.20 -1.65 -21.87
C GLN A 168 4.13 -2.73 -21.80
N LEU A 169 4.18 -3.57 -20.77
CA LEU A 169 3.20 -4.64 -20.55
C LEU A 169 1.78 -4.09 -20.40
N SER A 170 1.61 -2.99 -19.68
CA SER A 170 0.28 -2.41 -19.42
C SER A 170 -0.39 -1.84 -20.67
N ARG A 171 0.34 -1.65 -21.77
CA ARG A 171 -0.25 -1.23 -23.07
C ARG A 171 -1.06 -2.34 -23.74
N THR A 172 -0.88 -3.60 -23.32
CA THR A 172 -1.69 -4.70 -23.84
C THR A 172 -3.10 -4.72 -23.26
N LEU A 173 -3.32 -4.07 -22.12
CA LEU A 173 -4.62 -3.99 -21.44
C LEU A 173 -5.56 -3.07 -22.21
N GLN A 174 -6.67 -3.60 -22.72
CA GLN A 174 -7.65 -2.92 -23.56
C GLN A 174 -8.87 -2.41 -22.76
N ALA A 175 -9.26 -3.10 -21.69
CA ALA A 175 -10.46 -2.77 -20.92
C ALA A 175 -10.18 -2.59 -19.42
N GLY A 176 -11.07 -1.87 -18.75
CA GLY A 176 -11.12 -1.77 -17.29
C GLY A 176 -11.28 -3.14 -16.64
N GLY A 177 -10.53 -3.38 -15.57
CA GLY A 177 -10.44 -4.66 -14.87
C GLY A 177 -9.43 -5.66 -15.45
N GLU A 178 -8.90 -5.43 -16.65
CA GLU A 178 -7.81 -6.27 -17.17
C GLU A 178 -6.51 -6.01 -16.41
N HIS A 179 -5.73 -7.07 -16.23
CA HIS A 179 -4.45 -7.00 -15.55
C HIS A 179 -3.41 -7.91 -16.19
N VAL A 180 -2.15 -7.61 -15.92
CA VAL A 180 -1.01 -8.46 -16.28
C VAL A 180 -0.15 -8.72 -15.06
N ASN A 181 0.20 -9.99 -14.84
CA ASN A 181 1.06 -10.39 -13.74
C ASN A 181 2.46 -9.80 -13.92
N LEU A 182 3.00 -9.28 -12.82
CA LEU A 182 4.35 -8.76 -12.73
C LEU A 182 5.27 -9.88 -12.24
N VAL A 183 5.80 -10.63 -13.20
CA VAL A 183 6.70 -11.76 -12.97
C VAL A 183 8.14 -11.26 -12.93
N GLY A 184 8.85 -11.52 -11.84
CA GLY A 184 10.26 -11.18 -11.71
C GLY A 184 11.18 -12.18 -12.41
N LYS A 185 12.48 -11.85 -12.50
CA LYS A 185 13.49 -12.73 -13.11
C LYS A 185 13.64 -14.06 -12.40
N SER A 186 13.32 -14.11 -11.10
CA SER A 186 13.27 -15.36 -10.35
C SER A 186 12.12 -16.30 -10.75
N GLY A 187 11.16 -15.82 -11.55
CA GLY A 187 9.90 -16.52 -11.83
C GLY A 187 8.80 -16.25 -10.79
N LYS A 188 9.09 -15.57 -9.67
CA LYS A 188 8.07 -15.18 -8.69
C LYS A 188 7.12 -14.13 -9.28
N ILE A 189 5.82 -14.32 -9.03
CA ILE A 189 4.80 -13.29 -9.25
C ILE A 189 4.82 -12.34 -8.05
N TRP A 190 5.13 -11.07 -8.29
CA TRP A 190 5.23 -10.05 -7.24
C TRP A 190 3.95 -9.23 -7.07
N GLY A 191 3.04 -9.31 -8.04
CA GLY A 191 1.81 -8.52 -8.09
C GLY A 191 1.27 -8.48 -9.50
N ALA A 192 0.39 -7.52 -9.79
CA ALA A 192 -0.10 -7.27 -11.14
C ALA A 192 -0.24 -5.77 -11.41
N ALA A 193 -0.10 -5.39 -12.68
CA ALA A 193 -0.53 -4.08 -13.15
C ALA A 193 -1.99 -4.20 -13.61
N LEU A 194 -2.89 -3.47 -12.95
CA LEU A 194 -4.33 -3.48 -13.19
C LEU A 194 -4.75 -2.18 -13.88
N ARG A 195 -5.41 -2.29 -15.03
CA ARG A 195 -6.13 -1.16 -15.65
C ARG A 195 -7.45 -1.00 -14.90
N SER A 196 -7.53 -0.02 -14.00
CA SER A 196 -8.65 0.12 -13.06
C SER A 196 -10.00 0.34 -13.74
N THR A 197 -10.07 1.27 -14.70
CA THR A 197 -11.28 1.62 -15.46
C THR A 197 -10.93 1.84 -16.94
N ASP A 198 -11.94 1.89 -17.80
CA ASP A 198 -11.76 2.10 -19.25
C ASP A 198 -11.02 3.41 -19.55
N ASP A 199 -11.26 4.47 -18.78
CA ASP A 199 -10.62 5.78 -19.00
C ASP A 199 -9.19 5.87 -18.45
N CYS A 200 -8.73 4.88 -17.69
CA CYS A 200 -7.47 4.95 -16.94
C CYS A 200 -6.34 4.18 -17.64
N ILE A 201 -5.60 4.86 -18.51
CA ILE A 201 -4.45 4.27 -19.24
C ILE A 201 -3.30 3.89 -18.30
N ASN A 202 -3.11 4.65 -17.21
CA ASN A 202 -2.06 4.35 -16.24
C ASN A 202 -2.58 3.35 -15.19
N PRO A 203 -2.01 2.14 -15.12
CA PRO A 203 -2.49 1.13 -14.18
C PRO A 203 -2.24 1.53 -12.73
N VAL A 204 -2.92 0.85 -11.82
CA VAL A 204 -2.49 0.69 -10.44
C VAL A 204 -1.71 -0.62 -10.30
N ILE A 205 -0.81 -0.66 -9.32
CA ILE A 205 0.03 -1.83 -9.06
C ILE A 205 -0.51 -2.52 -7.83
N VAL A 206 -1.10 -3.70 -8.02
CA VAL A 206 -1.69 -4.49 -6.95
C VAL A 206 -0.69 -5.53 -6.48
N SER A 207 -0.48 -5.63 -5.18
CA SER A 207 0.36 -6.65 -4.58
C SER A 207 -0.25 -7.14 -3.27
N VAL A 208 -0.04 -8.42 -2.96
CA VAL A 208 -0.48 -9.01 -1.69
C VAL A 208 0.09 -8.21 -0.53
N GLY A 209 -0.76 -7.73 0.37
CA GLY A 209 -0.34 -7.18 1.66
C GLY A 209 -0.11 -8.33 2.63
N ASN A 210 -1.17 -8.91 3.18
CA ASN A 210 -1.15 -10.08 4.08
C ASN A 210 -2.51 -10.82 4.06
N MET A 211 -2.50 -12.13 4.33
CA MET A 211 -3.70 -12.98 4.49
C MET A 211 -4.67 -12.95 3.32
N ILE A 212 -4.16 -12.70 2.12
CA ILE A 212 -4.93 -12.71 0.88
C ILE A 212 -4.07 -13.21 -0.28
N THR A 213 -4.68 -13.92 -1.21
CA THR A 213 -4.04 -14.31 -2.48
C THR A 213 -4.09 -13.16 -3.49
N LEU A 214 -3.14 -13.12 -4.43
CA LEU A 214 -3.15 -12.11 -5.49
C LEU A 214 -4.45 -12.13 -6.34
N PRO A 215 -5.00 -13.29 -6.76
CA PRO A 215 -6.26 -13.32 -7.50
C PRO A 215 -7.43 -12.70 -6.73
N THR A 216 -7.59 -13.02 -5.44
CA THR A 216 -8.65 -12.43 -4.61
C THR A 216 -8.43 -10.92 -4.43
N ALA A 217 -7.18 -10.50 -4.20
CA ALA A 217 -6.84 -9.08 -4.10
C ALA A 217 -7.19 -8.30 -5.37
N LEU A 218 -6.93 -8.87 -6.55
CA LEU A 218 -7.26 -8.25 -7.84
C LEU A 218 -8.75 -8.08 -8.05
N GLU A 219 -9.55 -9.10 -7.71
CA GLU A 219 -11.00 -9.04 -7.86
C GLU A 219 -11.61 -7.96 -6.94
N ILE A 220 -11.17 -7.90 -5.68
CA ILE A 220 -11.61 -6.88 -4.74
C ILE A 220 -11.20 -5.48 -5.21
N VAL A 221 -9.93 -5.28 -5.57
CA VAL A 221 -9.43 -3.97 -6.01
C VAL A 221 -10.18 -3.50 -7.25
N LYS A 222 -10.43 -4.40 -8.22
CA LYS A 222 -11.21 -4.10 -9.42
C LYS A 222 -12.61 -3.60 -9.09
N GLN A 223 -13.33 -4.29 -8.20
CA GLN A 223 -14.67 -3.88 -7.79
C GLN A 223 -14.67 -2.57 -6.98
N CYS A 224 -13.55 -2.23 -6.34
CA CYS A 224 -13.36 -0.97 -5.62
C CYS A 224 -13.00 0.23 -6.52
N CYS A 225 -12.70 0.02 -7.80
CA CYS A 225 -12.26 1.08 -8.70
C CYS A 225 -13.42 1.79 -9.39
N LEU A 226 -13.99 2.80 -8.72
CA LEU A 226 -14.87 3.80 -9.38
C LEU A 226 -14.08 4.79 -10.25
N TYR A 227 -12.78 4.93 -9.96
CA TYR A 227 -11.81 5.76 -10.66
C TYR A 227 -10.50 4.98 -10.80
N ARG A 228 -9.40 5.65 -11.20
CA ARG A 228 -8.07 5.03 -11.24
C ARG A 228 -7.68 4.37 -9.91
N VAL A 229 -7.87 5.08 -8.80
CA VAL A 229 -7.50 4.62 -7.47
C VAL A 229 -8.76 4.04 -6.80
N PRO A 230 -8.69 2.89 -6.11
CA PRO A 230 -9.82 2.33 -5.38
C PRO A 230 -10.46 3.33 -4.43
N GLU A 231 -11.78 3.28 -4.35
CA GLU A 231 -12.58 4.28 -3.64
C GLU A 231 -12.17 4.44 -2.16
N PRO A 232 -11.94 3.38 -1.36
CA PRO A 232 -11.49 3.54 0.03
C PRO A 232 -10.18 4.31 0.16
N ILE A 233 -9.19 4.03 -0.70
CA ILE A 233 -7.91 4.76 -0.71
C ILE A 233 -8.13 6.21 -1.18
N ARG A 234 -8.95 6.40 -2.22
CA ARG A 234 -9.23 7.74 -2.76
C ARG A 234 -9.91 8.63 -1.73
N LEU A 235 -10.79 8.07 -0.90
CA LEU A 235 -11.44 8.77 0.20
C LEU A 235 -10.44 9.11 1.32
N ALA A 236 -9.58 8.16 1.69
CA ALA A 236 -8.54 8.39 2.70
C ALA A 236 -7.56 9.50 2.28
N ASP A 237 -7.05 9.46 1.04
CA ASP A 237 -6.18 10.50 0.45
C ASP A 237 -6.88 11.88 0.37
N LYS A 238 -8.19 11.90 0.07
CA LYS A 238 -8.95 13.16 0.04
C LYS A 238 -9.07 13.78 1.43
N LEU A 239 -9.35 12.97 2.45
CA LEU A 239 -9.49 13.43 3.83
C LEU A 239 -8.15 13.89 4.41
N SER A 240 -7.10 13.08 4.27
CA SER A 240 -5.76 13.39 4.76
C SER A 240 -5.23 14.71 4.16
N ARG A 241 -5.31 14.88 2.83
CA ARG A 241 -4.90 16.13 2.14
C ARG A 241 -5.73 17.34 2.51
N LYS A 242 -7.02 17.16 2.84
CA LYS A 242 -7.87 18.26 3.31
C LYS A 242 -7.39 18.75 4.67
N MET A 243 -7.01 17.83 5.56
CA MET A 243 -6.55 18.16 6.91
C MET A 243 -5.14 18.73 6.93
N VAL A 244 -4.19 18.17 6.17
CA VAL A 244 -2.81 18.71 6.08
C VAL A 244 -2.79 20.18 5.66
N LYS A 245 -3.72 20.65 4.83
CA LYS A 245 -3.81 22.06 4.42
C LYS A 245 -4.23 23.01 5.54
N ASN A 246 -4.78 22.48 6.64
CA ASN A 246 -5.25 23.25 7.79
C ASN A 246 -4.27 23.21 8.97
N VAL A 247 -3.12 22.55 8.80
CA VAL A 247 -1.99 22.48 9.76
C VAL A 247 -0.98 23.58 9.47
#